data_AF-A0A6H3AMT3-F1
#
_entry.id   AF-A0A6H3AMT3-F1
#
_cell.length_a   1.000
_cell.length_b   1.000
_cell.length_c   1.000
_cell.angle_alpha   90.00
_cell.angle_beta   90.00
_cell.angle_gamma   90.00
#
_symmetry.space_group_name_H-M   'P 1'
#
loop_
_entity.id
_entity.type
_entity.pdbx_description
1 polymer ?
#
loop_
_entity_poly.entity_id
_entity_poly.type
_entity_poly.pdbx_seq_one_letter_code
_entity_poly.pdbx_strand_id
1 'polypeptide(L)'
;MNVKKLLQLFVGYLQIERNYSKYTIASYQNDLEHFVQFMEREGISSFLDITYADVRLYLTTLHDEKLARKSVARKVSSLRSLYRFLMREGYRKDNPFALASLPKKELSIPKFLYAEELEELFEVSDTETPLGQRNQALLELMYATGIRVSECVNLQLTDIDFAVGTILVMGKGKKQRYIPFGSYAQDALITYIENGRKQLAEKTEEQSHMVFLNAKGTPLTSRGVRYVLNELIKKASLTMRISPHILRHTFATHMLDEGADLRTVQELLGHENLSTTQIYTHVSKERLRSVYMKHHPRA
;
A
#
# COMPACT_ATOMS: atom_id res chain seq x y z
N MET A 1 22.91 -4.73 30.45
CA MET A 1 23.00 -3.59 29.50
C MET A 1 21.61 -2.99 29.33
N ASN A 2 21.45 -1.66 29.32
CA ASN A 2 20.13 -1.02 29.38
C ASN A 2 19.33 -1.24 28.08
N VAL A 3 18.08 -1.71 28.19
CA VAL A 3 17.11 -1.93 27.09
C VAL A 3 17.00 -0.71 26.17
N LYS A 4 16.90 0.50 26.75
CA LYS A 4 16.78 1.76 26.01
C LYS A 4 18.00 2.03 25.12
N LYS A 5 19.20 1.72 25.63
CA LYS A 5 20.45 1.88 24.87
C LYS A 5 20.51 0.93 23.68
N LEU A 6 20.12 -0.34 23.87
CA LEU A 6 20.07 -1.33 22.79
C LEU A 6 19.04 -0.95 21.71
N LEU A 7 17.88 -0.41 22.10
CA LEU A 7 16.90 0.10 21.14
C LEU A 7 17.44 1.29 20.35
N GLN A 8 18.11 2.25 21.00
CA GLN A 8 18.71 3.39 20.30
C GLN A 8 19.76 2.95 19.28
N LEU A 9 20.64 2.02 19.67
CA LEU A 9 21.64 1.44 18.75
C LEU A 9 20.98 0.73 17.57
N PHE A 10 19.95 -0.08 17.82
CA PHE A 10 19.24 -0.78 16.76
C PHE A 10 18.50 0.19 15.81
N VAL A 11 17.86 1.24 16.34
CA VAL A 11 17.22 2.27 15.52
C VAL A 11 18.26 3.02 14.68
N GLY A 12 19.42 3.35 15.24
CA GLY A 12 20.55 3.92 14.50
C GLY A 12 21.02 3.01 13.37
N TYR A 13 21.16 1.70 13.63
CA TYR A 13 21.47 0.69 12.62
C TYR A 13 20.42 0.64 11.50
N LEU A 14 19.12 0.67 11.84
CA LEU A 14 18.04 0.69 10.85
C LEU A 14 18.07 1.96 9.97
N GLN A 15 18.46 3.09 10.56
CA GLN A 15 18.51 4.37 9.86
C GLN A 15 19.76 4.51 8.98
N ILE A 16 20.94 4.22 9.52
CA ILE A 16 22.21 4.53 8.88
C ILE A 16 22.61 3.39 7.94
N GLU A 17 22.65 2.16 8.44
CA GLU A 17 23.17 1.04 7.65
C GLU A 17 22.11 0.40 6.75
N ARG A 18 20.87 0.29 7.24
CA ARG A 18 19.77 -0.29 6.44
C ARG A 18 19.05 0.75 5.58
N ASN A 19 19.29 2.04 5.82
CA ASN A 19 18.67 3.16 5.11
C ASN A 19 17.14 3.00 4.96
N TYR A 20 16.48 2.58 6.05
CA TYR A 20 15.03 2.40 6.05
C TYR A 20 14.29 3.73 6.12
N SER A 21 13.12 3.79 5.49
CA SER A 21 12.29 5.00 5.54
C SER A 21 11.82 5.29 6.97
N LYS A 22 11.57 6.57 7.27
CA LYS A 22 11.02 7.01 8.58
C LYS A 22 9.79 6.21 9.03
N TYR A 23 8.91 5.85 8.09
CA TYR A 23 7.71 5.05 8.39
C TYR A 23 8.04 3.60 8.73
N THR A 24 9.05 3.03 8.08
CA THR A 24 9.52 1.68 8.39
C THR A 24 10.13 1.67 9.78
N ILE A 25 10.99 2.65 10.10
CA ILE A 25 11.61 2.79 11.43
C ILE A 25 10.53 2.95 12.52
N ALA A 26 9.54 3.83 12.31
CA ALA A 26 8.43 4.00 13.24
C ALA A 26 7.64 2.70 13.46
N SER A 27 7.43 1.89 12.41
CA SER A 27 6.79 0.58 12.55
C SER A 27 7.61 -0.40 13.39
N TYR A 28 8.93 -0.38 13.27
CA TYR A 28 9.82 -1.19 14.10
C TYR A 28 9.78 -0.72 15.55
N GLN A 29 9.88 0.59 15.80
CA GLN A 29 9.82 1.17 17.15
C GLN A 29 8.53 0.79 17.87
N ASN A 30 7.36 0.96 17.23
CA ASN A 30 6.07 0.57 17.81
C ASN A 30 5.98 -0.93 18.16
N ASP A 31 6.61 -1.81 17.37
CA ASP A 31 6.63 -3.24 17.67
C ASP A 31 7.56 -3.57 18.84
N LEU A 32 8.70 -2.90 18.91
CA LEU A 32 9.70 -3.09 19.96
C LEU A 32 9.22 -2.53 21.29
N GLU A 33 8.56 -1.37 21.31
CA GLU A 33 7.96 -0.79 22.51
C GLU A 33 6.91 -1.73 23.11
N HIS A 34 6.07 -2.32 22.27
CA HIS A 34 5.11 -3.33 22.72
C HIS A 34 5.79 -4.56 23.34
N PHE A 35 6.96 -4.96 22.83
CA PHE A 35 7.70 -6.07 23.41
C PHE A 35 8.40 -5.67 24.72
N VAL A 36 8.88 -4.42 24.84
CA VAL A 36 9.40 -3.88 26.10
C VAL A 36 8.32 -3.85 27.17
N GLN A 37 7.10 -3.43 26.84
CA GLN A 37 5.96 -3.48 27.77
C GLN A 37 5.67 -4.92 28.24
N PHE A 38 5.79 -5.91 27.35
CA PHE A 38 5.71 -7.31 27.74
C PHE A 38 6.85 -7.70 28.71
N MET A 39 8.10 -7.34 28.40
CA MET A 39 9.24 -7.62 29.28
C MET A 39 9.08 -6.99 30.66
N GLU A 40 8.57 -5.77 30.74
CA GLU A 40 8.29 -5.08 32.01
C GLU A 40 7.24 -5.83 32.85
N ARG A 41 6.17 -6.32 32.22
CA ARG A 41 5.12 -7.11 32.89
C ARG A 41 5.65 -8.44 33.44
N GLU A 42 6.54 -9.09 32.69
CA GLU A 42 7.15 -10.37 33.08
C GLU A 42 8.42 -10.22 33.95
N GLY A 43 8.79 -8.99 34.32
CA GLY A 43 9.96 -8.71 35.16
C GLY A 43 11.32 -8.97 34.46
N ILE A 44 11.36 -8.97 33.13
CA ILE A 44 12.56 -9.23 32.34
C ILE A 44 13.34 -7.94 32.10
N SER A 45 14.55 -7.85 32.65
CA SER A 45 15.32 -6.61 32.67
C SER A 45 16.18 -6.34 31.43
N SER A 46 16.44 -7.36 30.58
CA SER A 46 17.29 -7.21 29.40
C SER A 46 16.86 -8.08 28.21
N PHE A 47 17.13 -7.60 26.99
CA PHE A 47 16.99 -8.42 25.77
C PHE A 47 17.94 -9.62 25.75
N LEU A 48 19.01 -9.56 26.54
CA LEU A 48 19.98 -10.65 26.64
C LEU A 48 19.44 -11.83 27.45
N ASP A 49 18.46 -11.58 28.33
CA ASP A 49 17.90 -12.58 29.24
C ASP A 49 16.74 -13.37 28.63
N ILE A 50 16.22 -12.92 27.48
CA ILE A 50 15.06 -13.54 26.82
C ILE A 50 15.37 -14.97 26.39
N THR A 51 14.57 -15.91 26.87
CA THR A 51 14.63 -17.33 26.51
C THR A 51 13.58 -17.68 25.45
N TYR A 52 13.64 -18.91 24.94
CA TYR A 52 12.58 -19.42 24.06
C TYR A 52 11.24 -19.60 24.80
N ALA A 53 11.25 -19.78 26.14
CA ALA A 53 10.01 -19.84 26.92
C ALA A 53 9.28 -18.48 26.92
N ASP A 54 10.03 -17.38 27.10
CA ASP A 54 9.48 -16.02 27.07
C ASP A 54 8.91 -15.68 25.69
N VAL A 55 9.56 -16.17 24.62
CA VAL A 55 9.02 -16.03 23.25
C VAL A 55 7.67 -16.71 23.11
N ARG A 56 7.51 -17.93 23.63
CA ARG A 56 6.21 -18.63 23.59
C ARG A 56 5.17 -17.88 24.41
N LEU A 57 5.53 -17.39 25.59
CA LEU A 57 4.63 -16.61 26.44
C LEU A 57 4.18 -15.33 25.74
N TYR A 58 5.10 -14.60 25.11
CA TYR A 58 4.77 -13.42 24.31
C TYR A 58 3.81 -13.73 23.16
N LEU A 59 4.01 -14.84 22.44
CA LEU A 59 3.09 -15.25 21.37
C LEU A 59 1.69 -15.56 21.91
N THR A 60 1.59 -16.17 23.09
CA THR A 60 0.30 -16.37 23.79
C THR A 60 -0.33 -15.03 24.16
N THR A 61 0.42 -14.07 24.71
CA THR A 61 -0.08 -12.73 24.99
C THR A 61 -0.64 -12.05 23.74
N LEU A 62 0.07 -12.12 22.61
CA LEU A 62 -0.41 -11.52 21.35
C LEU A 62 -1.69 -12.20 20.82
N HIS A 63 -1.84 -13.51 21.08
CA HIS A 63 -3.05 -14.25 20.74
C HIS A 63 -4.23 -13.82 21.65
N ASP A 64 -3.99 -13.67 22.94
CA ASP A 64 -5.02 -13.27 23.93
C ASP A 64 -5.46 -11.82 23.75
N GLU A 65 -4.57 -10.95 23.27
CA GLU A 65 -4.87 -9.60 22.77
C GLU A 65 -5.68 -9.60 21.45
N LYS A 66 -5.99 -10.78 20.89
CA LYS A 66 -6.75 -10.98 19.65
C LYS A 66 -6.16 -10.23 18.44
N LEU A 67 -4.82 -10.08 18.41
CA LEU A 67 -4.16 -9.43 17.29
C LEU A 67 -4.30 -10.25 16.00
N ALA A 68 -4.55 -9.57 14.90
CA ALA A 68 -4.57 -10.20 13.59
C ALA A 68 -3.24 -10.94 13.30
N ARG A 69 -3.29 -12.13 12.70
CA ARG A 69 -2.10 -12.95 12.37
C ARG A 69 -1.00 -12.17 11.65
N LYS A 70 -1.38 -11.24 10.76
CA LYS A 70 -0.44 -10.36 10.04
C LYS A 70 0.32 -9.42 10.99
N SER A 71 -0.35 -8.91 12.02
CA SER A 71 0.28 -8.08 13.06
C SER A 71 1.25 -8.90 13.90
N VAL A 72 0.87 -10.12 14.29
CA VAL A 72 1.75 -11.06 15.01
C VAL A 72 3.01 -11.37 14.19
N ALA A 73 2.85 -11.74 12.91
CA ALA A 73 3.97 -12.02 12.02
C ALA A 73 4.91 -10.81 11.84
N ARG A 74 4.36 -9.60 11.75
CA ARG A 74 5.14 -8.36 11.67
C ARG A 74 5.94 -8.11 12.95
N LYS A 75 5.32 -8.22 14.13
CA LYS A 75 5.99 -8.06 15.44
C LYS A 75 7.15 -9.06 15.61
N VAL A 76 6.91 -10.33 15.30
CA VAL A 76 7.95 -11.37 15.34
C VAL A 76 9.08 -11.09 14.34
N SER A 77 8.76 -10.57 13.15
CA SER A 77 9.78 -10.17 12.18
C SER A 77 10.64 -9.01 12.69
N SER A 78 10.05 -8.01 13.34
CA SER A 78 10.76 -6.90 13.98
C SER A 78 11.72 -7.41 15.06
N LEU A 79 11.26 -8.34 15.91
CA LEU A 79 12.07 -8.97 16.96
C LEU A 79 13.18 -9.84 16.40
N ARG A 80 12.90 -10.69 15.39
CA ARG A 80 13.95 -11.44 14.69
C ARG A 80 15.04 -10.53 14.15
N SER A 81 14.68 -9.37 13.62
CA SER A 81 15.64 -8.40 13.11
C SER A 81 16.48 -7.76 14.21
N LEU A 82 15.88 -7.41 15.36
CA LEU A 82 16.61 -6.94 16.54
C LEU A 82 17.63 -7.98 16.99
N TYR A 83 17.22 -9.25 17.14
CA TYR A 83 18.13 -10.30 17.60
C TYR A 83 19.24 -10.63 16.61
N ARG A 84 19.01 -10.52 15.29
CA ARG A 84 20.09 -10.59 14.30
C ARG A 84 21.10 -9.46 14.47
N PHE A 85 20.64 -8.25 14.79
CA PHE A 85 21.53 -7.14 15.11
C PHE A 85 22.32 -7.41 16.39
N LEU A 86 21.67 -7.84 17.48
CA LEU A 86 22.37 -8.19 18.72
C LEU A 86 23.42 -9.30 18.53
N MET A 87 23.14 -10.26 17.64
CA MET A 87 24.11 -11.29 17.26
C MET A 87 25.29 -10.71 16.49
N ARG A 88 25.02 -9.86 15.49
CA ARG A 88 26.05 -9.20 14.68
C ARG A 88 27.01 -8.36 15.55
N GLU A 89 26.47 -7.62 16.51
CA GLU A 89 27.24 -6.79 17.42
C GLU A 89 27.89 -7.59 18.57
N GLY A 90 27.75 -8.92 18.59
CA GLY A 90 28.36 -9.80 19.59
C GLY A 90 27.71 -9.76 20.97
N TYR A 91 26.59 -9.05 21.15
CA TYR A 91 25.86 -8.98 22.43
C TYR A 91 25.15 -10.29 22.79
N ARG A 92 24.82 -11.12 21.78
CA ARG A 92 24.11 -12.38 21.98
C ARG A 92 24.56 -13.42 20.95
N LYS A 93 24.48 -14.72 21.26
CA LYS A 93 24.93 -15.80 20.36
C LYS A 93 23.83 -16.43 19.52
N ASP A 94 22.57 -16.23 19.90
CA ASP A 94 21.40 -16.87 19.33
C ASP A 94 20.26 -15.87 19.10
N ASN A 95 19.25 -16.31 18.35
CA ASN A 95 18.01 -15.58 18.15
C ASN A 95 16.85 -16.40 18.73
N PRO A 96 16.27 -16.00 19.88
CA PRO A 96 15.22 -16.77 20.53
C PRO A 96 13.92 -16.78 19.70
N PHE A 97 13.75 -15.83 18.78
CA PHE A 97 12.62 -15.77 17.85
C PHE A 97 12.84 -16.59 16.56
N ALA A 98 14.01 -17.19 16.36
CA ALA A 98 14.31 -17.94 15.13
C ALA A 98 13.28 -19.05 14.87
N LEU A 99 12.96 -19.83 15.90
CA LEU A 99 12.05 -20.98 15.83
C LEU A 99 10.59 -20.64 16.13
N ALA A 100 10.26 -19.36 16.36
CA ALA A 100 8.88 -18.93 16.61
C ALA A 100 7.97 -19.35 15.45
N SER A 101 7.06 -20.29 15.72
CA SER A 101 6.06 -20.75 14.75
C SER A 101 5.05 -19.62 14.54
N LEU A 102 4.98 -19.12 13.31
CA LEU A 102 3.99 -18.12 12.94
C LEU A 102 2.73 -18.82 12.44
N PRO A 103 1.53 -18.32 12.79
CA PRO A 103 0.29 -18.80 12.20
C PRO A 103 0.40 -18.74 10.67
N LYS A 104 0.07 -19.84 9.97
CA LYS A 104 0.07 -19.85 8.51
C LYS A 104 -0.82 -18.70 8.02
N LYS A 105 -0.29 -17.95 7.06
CA LYS A 105 -0.99 -16.85 6.40
C LYS A 105 -2.21 -17.47 5.71
N GLU A 106 -3.41 -17.14 6.17
CA GLU A 106 -4.61 -17.41 5.38
C GLU A 106 -4.47 -16.61 4.08
N LEU A 107 -4.51 -17.33 2.96
CA LEU A 107 -4.64 -16.73 1.65
C LEU A 107 -6.08 -16.22 1.55
N SER A 108 -6.31 -14.97 1.97
CA SER A 108 -7.56 -14.31 1.61
C SER A 108 -7.57 -14.14 0.10
N ILE A 109 -8.62 -14.62 -0.56
CA ILE A 109 -8.84 -14.32 -1.98
C ILE A 109 -8.81 -12.79 -2.12
N PRO A 110 -7.91 -12.24 -2.95
CA PRO A 110 -7.87 -10.81 -3.19
C PRO A 110 -9.24 -10.30 -3.66
N LYS A 111 -9.75 -9.24 -3.03
CA LYS A 111 -10.99 -8.59 -3.46
C LYS A 111 -10.65 -7.59 -4.57
N PHE A 112 -11.19 -7.78 -5.77
CA PHE A 112 -11.27 -6.79 -6.85
C PHE A 112 -12.74 -6.39 -7.06
N LEU A 113 -12.96 -5.41 -7.94
CA LEU A 113 -14.28 -4.96 -8.38
C LEU A 113 -14.60 -5.61 -9.72
N TYR A 114 -15.83 -6.10 -9.89
CA TYR A 114 -16.31 -6.53 -11.20
C TYR A 114 -16.62 -5.30 -12.09
N ALA A 115 -16.83 -5.54 -13.39
CA ALA A 115 -17.05 -4.46 -14.35
C ALA A 115 -18.31 -3.64 -14.01
N GLU A 116 -19.39 -4.31 -13.60
CA GLU A 116 -20.66 -3.69 -13.23
C GLU A 116 -20.51 -2.80 -11.98
N GLU A 117 -19.74 -3.25 -10.99
CA GLU A 117 -19.45 -2.47 -9.77
C GLU A 117 -18.59 -1.22 -10.09
N LEU A 118 -17.76 -1.28 -11.14
CA LEU A 118 -16.97 -0.14 -11.59
C LEU A 118 -17.81 0.88 -12.34
N GLU A 119 -18.70 0.42 -13.23
CA GLU A 119 -19.62 1.30 -13.96
C GLU A 119 -20.43 2.16 -13.00
N GLU A 120 -21.02 1.55 -11.96
CA GLU A 120 -21.74 2.30 -10.92
C GLU A 120 -20.85 3.34 -10.20
N LEU A 121 -19.58 3.03 -9.96
CA LEU A 121 -18.65 3.97 -9.31
C LEU A 121 -18.25 5.14 -10.21
N PHE A 122 -18.17 4.94 -11.51
CA PHE A 122 -17.82 6.00 -12.46
C PHE A 122 -18.98 6.97 -12.70
N GLU A 123 -20.22 6.58 -12.40
CA GLU A 123 -21.41 7.41 -12.62
C GLU A 123 -21.85 8.24 -11.39
N VAL A 124 -21.36 7.94 -10.19
CA VAL A 124 -21.86 8.56 -8.94
C VAL A 124 -21.24 9.92 -8.59
N SER A 125 -20.22 10.36 -9.33
CA SER A 125 -19.59 11.66 -9.09
C SER A 125 -20.40 12.79 -9.70
N ASP A 126 -20.75 13.79 -8.90
CA ASP A 126 -21.37 15.02 -9.39
C ASP A 126 -20.32 15.95 -10.03
N THR A 127 -20.13 15.80 -11.34
CA THR A 127 -19.13 16.54 -12.12
C THR A 127 -19.43 18.04 -12.29
N GLU A 128 -20.57 18.53 -11.79
CA GLU A 128 -20.87 19.97 -11.74
C GLU A 128 -20.19 20.66 -10.54
N THR A 129 -19.77 19.89 -9.53
CA THR A 129 -19.12 20.44 -8.34
C THR A 129 -17.59 20.28 -8.39
N PRO A 130 -16.82 21.22 -7.83
CA PRO A 130 -15.36 21.10 -7.76
C PRO A 130 -14.87 19.82 -7.06
N LEU A 131 -15.58 19.39 -6.01
CA LEU A 131 -15.24 18.17 -5.28
C LEU A 131 -15.64 16.91 -6.04
N GLY A 132 -16.73 16.92 -6.80
CA GLY A 132 -17.13 15.79 -7.62
C GLY A 132 -16.24 15.61 -8.85
N GLN A 133 -15.86 16.69 -9.54
CA GLN A 133 -14.82 16.64 -10.59
C GLN A 133 -13.51 16.06 -10.05
N ARG A 134 -13.08 16.53 -8.87
CA ARG A 134 -11.90 15.99 -8.18
C ARG A 134 -12.04 14.49 -7.91
N ASN A 135 -13.21 14.06 -7.43
CA ASN A 135 -13.47 12.66 -7.12
C ASN A 135 -13.43 11.78 -8.39
N GLN A 136 -14.05 12.24 -9.48
CA GLN A 136 -14.05 11.54 -10.76
C GLN A 136 -12.63 11.39 -11.30
N ALA A 137 -11.89 12.49 -11.41
CA ALA A 137 -10.52 12.49 -11.88
C ALA A 137 -9.60 11.57 -11.03
N LEU A 138 -9.83 11.55 -9.71
CA LEU A 138 -9.09 10.67 -8.79
C LEU A 138 -9.40 9.20 -9.03
N LEU A 139 -10.68 8.83 -9.17
CA LEU A 139 -11.11 7.45 -9.40
C LEU A 139 -10.59 6.94 -10.76
N GLU A 140 -10.85 7.70 -11.82
CA GLU A 140 -10.44 7.41 -13.19
C GLU A 140 -8.93 7.21 -13.29
N LEU A 141 -8.14 8.14 -12.77
CA LEU A 141 -6.68 8.04 -12.82
C LEU A 141 -6.17 6.83 -12.03
N MET A 142 -6.70 6.60 -10.83
CA MET A 142 -6.27 5.49 -9.98
C MET A 142 -6.60 4.12 -10.59
N TYR A 143 -7.75 4.00 -11.24
CA TYR A 143 -8.12 2.80 -11.97
C TYR A 143 -7.29 2.64 -13.24
N ALA A 144 -7.20 3.67 -14.10
CA ALA A 144 -6.51 3.60 -15.39
C ALA A 144 -5.01 3.28 -15.28
N THR A 145 -4.37 3.65 -14.17
CA THR A 145 -2.90 3.54 -14.02
C THR A 145 -2.46 2.49 -12.99
N GLY A 146 -3.38 2.06 -12.11
CA GLY A 146 -3.04 1.26 -10.94
C GLY A 146 -2.03 1.93 -10.00
N ILE A 147 -1.83 3.26 -10.07
CA ILE A 147 -0.84 4.01 -9.29
C ILE A 147 -1.01 3.81 -7.76
N ARG A 148 0.07 3.88 -6.99
CA ARG A 148 -0.04 3.83 -5.52
C ARG A 148 -0.70 5.11 -5.00
N VAL A 149 -1.47 5.01 -3.91
CA VAL A 149 -2.06 6.21 -3.27
C VAL A 149 -1.01 7.25 -2.91
N SER A 150 0.19 6.84 -2.48
CA SER A 150 1.27 7.76 -2.15
C SER A 150 1.86 8.43 -3.38
N GLU A 151 1.87 7.76 -4.54
CA GLU A 151 2.33 8.34 -5.79
C GLU A 151 1.26 9.33 -6.32
N CYS A 152 -0.02 8.95 -6.27
CA CYS A 152 -1.16 9.77 -6.68
C CYS A 152 -1.29 11.09 -5.90
N VAL A 153 -1.17 11.07 -4.56
CA VAL A 153 -1.28 12.30 -3.75
C VAL A 153 -0.07 13.24 -3.88
N ASN A 154 1.04 12.75 -4.44
CA ASN A 154 2.25 13.54 -4.68
C ASN A 154 2.43 13.89 -6.17
N LEU A 155 1.45 13.57 -7.02
CA LEU A 155 1.48 13.89 -8.44
C LEU A 155 1.36 15.41 -8.62
N GLN A 156 2.27 16.01 -9.36
CA GLN A 156 2.27 17.43 -9.69
C GLN A 156 1.69 17.68 -11.09
N LEU A 157 1.21 18.90 -11.33
CA LEU A 157 0.69 19.29 -12.64
C LEU A 157 1.73 19.07 -13.77
N THR A 158 3.01 19.31 -13.48
CA THR A 158 4.12 19.12 -14.42
C THR A 158 4.45 17.66 -14.70
N ASP A 159 3.92 16.73 -13.91
CA ASP A 159 4.14 15.30 -14.10
C ASP A 159 3.18 14.69 -15.11
N ILE A 160 2.20 15.45 -15.61
CA ILE A 160 1.18 14.98 -16.56
C ILE A 160 1.50 15.51 -17.96
N ASP A 161 1.62 14.60 -18.92
CA ASP A 161 1.68 14.90 -20.35
C ASP A 161 0.36 14.48 -21.01
N PHE A 162 -0.48 15.46 -21.32
CA PHE A 162 -1.77 15.25 -21.99
C PHE A 162 -1.65 15.01 -23.49
N ALA A 163 -0.54 15.40 -24.12
CA ALA A 163 -0.35 15.17 -25.56
C ALA A 163 -0.04 13.69 -25.81
N VAL A 164 0.73 13.07 -24.91
CA VAL A 164 1.10 11.65 -24.98
C VAL A 164 0.14 10.78 -24.16
N GLY A 165 -0.60 11.35 -23.20
CA GLY A 165 -1.48 10.60 -22.30
C GLY A 165 -0.69 9.79 -21.27
N THR A 166 0.33 10.39 -20.66
CA THR A 166 1.19 9.71 -19.68
C THR A 166 1.42 10.54 -18.42
N ILE A 167 1.63 9.85 -17.29
CA ILE A 167 2.08 10.46 -16.04
C ILE A 167 3.48 9.97 -15.67
N LEU A 168 4.32 10.88 -15.21
CA LEU A 168 5.61 10.57 -14.59
C LEU A 168 5.42 10.35 -13.09
N VAL A 169 5.79 9.18 -12.59
CA VAL A 169 5.67 8.87 -11.16
C VAL A 169 7.01 8.50 -10.54
N MET A 170 7.22 8.97 -9.32
CA MET A 170 8.41 8.66 -8.53
C MET A 170 8.12 7.56 -7.51
N GLY A 171 8.72 6.39 -7.74
CA GLY A 171 8.64 5.22 -6.88
C GLY A 171 9.69 5.20 -5.76
N LYS A 172 9.72 4.06 -5.05
CA LYS A 172 10.70 3.80 -3.99
C LYS A 172 12.13 3.85 -4.55
N GLY A 173 13.04 4.49 -3.83
CA GLY A 173 14.45 4.64 -4.26
C GLY A 173 14.66 5.68 -5.36
N LYS A 174 13.74 6.65 -5.50
CA LYS A 174 13.76 7.69 -6.55
C LYS A 174 13.71 7.16 -7.99
N LYS A 175 13.28 5.91 -8.18
CA LYS A 175 13.06 5.35 -9.52
C LYS A 175 11.85 6.03 -10.16
N GLN A 176 12.02 6.54 -11.37
CA GLN A 176 10.96 7.12 -12.16
C GLN A 176 10.39 6.10 -13.14
N ARG A 177 9.09 6.20 -13.43
CA ARG A 177 8.45 5.47 -14.52
C ARG A 177 7.34 6.33 -15.13
N TYR A 178 7.13 6.17 -16.43
CA TYR A 178 5.96 6.70 -17.12
C TYR A 178 4.85 5.66 -17.07
N ILE A 179 3.62 6.12 -16.82
CA ILE A 179 2.43 5.28 -16.87
C ILE A 179 1.43 5.92 -17.85
N PRO A 180 1.04 5.22 -18.93
CA PRO A 180 -0.01 5.69 -19.81
C PRO A 180 -1.37 5.68 -19.10
N PHE A 181 -2.26 6.58 -19.51
CA PHE A 181 -3.66 6.58 -19.11
C PHE A 181 -4.56 6.82 -20.33
N GLY A 182 -5.79 6.30 -20.28
CA GLY A 182 -6.76 6.39 -21.38
C GLY A 182 -7.57 7.69 -21.39
N SER A 183 -8.41 7.84 -22.41
CA SER A 183 -9.24 9.04 -22.65
C SER A 183 -10.14 9.40 -21.46
N TYR A 184 -10.78 8.43 -20.81
CA TYR A 184 -11.63 8.69 -19.64
C TYR A 184 -10.88 9.41 -18.50
N ALA A 185 -9.67 8.95 -18.18
CA ALA A 185 -8.83 9.60 -17.18
C ALA A 185 -8.32 10.96 -17.65
N GLN A 186 -8.01 11.10 -18.95
CA GLN A 186 -7.63 12.36 -19.56
C GLN A 186 -8.73 13.41 -19.43
N ASP A 187 -9.95 13.08 -19.87
CA ASP A 187 -11.09 14.00 -19.90
C ASP A 187 -11.47 14.43 -18.48
N ALA A 188 -11.49 13.49 -17.53
CA ALA A 188 -11.76 13.78 -16.13
C ALA A 188 -10.67 14.67 -15.50
N LEU A 189 -9.39 14.41 -15.80
CA LEU A 189 -8.28 15.24 -15.31
C LEU A 189 -8.32 16.65 -15.87
N ILE A 190 -8.54 16.81 -17.17
CA ILE A 190 -8.65 18.13 -17.82
C ILE A 190 -9.81 18.90 -17.19
N THR A 191 -10.99 18.29 -17.13
CA THR A 191 -12.18 18.89 -16.52
C THR A 191 -11.89 19.38 -15.10
N TYR A 192 -11.28 18.53 -14.26
CA TYR A 192 -10.93 18.90 -12.90
C TYR A 192 -9.87 20.02 -12.86
N ILE A 193 -8.75 19.88 -13.59
CA ILE A 193 -7.62 20.81 -13.50
C ILE A 193 -8.00 22.20 -14.03
N GLU A 194 -8.79 22.26 -15.09
CA GLU A 194 -9.16 23.51 -15.74
C GLU A 194 -10.34 24.23 -15.05
N ASN A 195 -11.15 23.51 -14.28
CA ASN A 195 -12.32 24.05 -13.59
C ASN A 195 -12.25 23.85 -12.07
N GLY A 196 -12.64 22.67 -11.56
CA GLY A 196 -12.83 22.43 -10.13
C GLY A 196 -11.58 22.67 -9.27
N ARG A 197 -10.40 22.34 -9.79
CA ARG A 197 -9.13 22.56 -9.09
C ARG A 197 -8.84 24.05 -8.92
N LYS A 198 -9.10 24.89 -9.92
CA LYS A 198 -8.91 26.35 -9.83
C LYS A 198 -9.78 26.93 -8.71
N GLN A 199 -11.06 26.55 -8.68
CA GLN A 199 -11.99 26.96 -7.62
C GLN A 199 -11.58 26.47 -6.22
N LEU A 200 -10.99 25.27 -6.11
CA LEU A 200 -10.47 24.78 -4.84
C LEU A 200 -9.21 25.52 -4.42
N ALA A 201 -8.30 25.81 -5.35
CA ALA A 201 -7.04 26.51 -5.09
C ALA A 201 -7.27 27.95 -4.59
N GLU A 202 -8.32 28.63 -5.06
CA GLU A 202 -8.70 29.98 -4.61
C GLU A 202 -9.14 30.05 -3.13
N LYS A 203 -9.41 28.91 -2.49
CA LYS A 203 -9.83 28.86 -1.07
C LYS A 203 -8.68 29.01 -0.08
N THR A 204 -7.45 29.07 -0.56
CA THR A 204 -6.25 29.24 0.27
C THR A 204 -5.23 30.13 -0.43
N GLU A 205 -4.47 30.89 0.36
CA GLU A 205 -3.34 31.67 -0.16
C GLU A 205 -2.14 30.78 -0.50
N GLU A 206 -2.08 29.56 0.05
CA GLU A 206 -1.00 28.59 -0.19
C GLU A 206 -1.12 27.99 -1.60
N GLN A 207 -0.31 28.50 -2.52
CA GLN A 207 -0.22 27.94 -3.87
C GLN A 207 0.40 26.53 -3.82
N SER A 208 -0.30 25.57 -4.44
CA SER A 208 0.13 24.18 -4.53
C SER A 208 0.23 23.75 -5.99
N HIS A 209 1.31 23.04 -6.33
CA HIS A 209 1.49 22.41 -7.65
C HIS A 209 0.93 20.98 -7.70
N MET A 210 0.40 20.46 -6.59
CA MET A 210 -0.17 19.12 -6.53
C MET A 210 -1.47 19.05 -7.33
N VAL A 211 -1.69 17.97 -8.07
CA VAL A 211 -2.88 17.77 -8.90
C VAL A 211 -4.12 17.77 -8.02
N PHE A 212 -4.16 16.91 -7.00
CA PHE A 212 -5.34 16.71 -6.16
C PHE A 212 -5.31 17.54 -4.89
N LEU A 213 -6.32 18.40 -4.74
CA LEU A 213 -6.54 19.23 -3.56
C LEU A 213 -7.68 18.67 -2.69
N ASN A 214 -7.69 19.08 -1.42
CA ASN A 214 -8.79 18.85 -0.51
C ASN A 214 -9.81 20.01 -0.55
N ALA A 215 -10.90 19.91 0.22
CA ALA A 215 -11.98 20.91 0.21
C ALA A 215 -11.56 22.33 0.64
N LYS A 216 -10.43 22.46 1.33
CA LYS A 216 -9.82 23.73 1.77
C LYS A 216 -8.77 24.27 0.78
N GLY A 217 -8.56 23.60 -0.36
CA GLY A 217 -7.57 24.03 -1.36
C GLY A 217 -6.14 23.55 -1.12
N THR A 218 -5.84 22.91 0.01
CA THR A 218 -4.50 22.36 0.30
C THR A 218 -4.34 20.93 -0.26
N PRO A 219 -3.12 20.38 -0.39
CA PRO A 219 -2.90 19.05 -0.96
C PRO A 219 -3.75 17.95 -0.31
N LEU A 220 -4.24 17.01 -1.13
CA LEU A 220 -4.96 15.84 -0.65
C LEU A 220 -4.01 14.85 0.01
N THR A 221 -4.43 14.22 1.11
CA THR A 221 -3.62 13.21 1.81
C THR A 221 -4.07 11.80 1.44
N SER A 222 -3.22 10.78 1.70
CA SER A 222 -3.62 9.38 1.47
C SER A 222 -4.84 8.95 2.31
N ARG A 223 -5.03 9.55 3.49
CA ARG A 223 -6.25 9.37 4.29
C ARG A 223 -7.46 10.03 3.61
N GLY A 224 -7.26 11.23 3.05
CA GLY A 224 -8.25 11.94 2.25
C GLY A 224 -8.71 11.12 1.03
N VAL A 225 -7.79 10.50 0.28
CA VAL A 225 -8.16 9.58 -0.82
C VAL A 225 -9.03 8.43 -0.33
N ARG A 226 -8.65 7.77 0.78
CA ARG A 226 -9.49 6.70 1.34
C ARG A 226 -10.87 7.19 1.75
N TYR A 227 -10.97 8.40 2.32
CA TYR A 227 -12.26 9.01 2.62
C TYR A 227 -13.09 9.22 1.35
N VAL A 228 -12.51 9.79 0.29
CA VAL A 228 -13.18 9.98 -1.01
C VAL A 228 -13.73 8.67 -1.56
N LEU A 229 -12.89 7.63 -1.64
CA LEU A 229 -13.31 6.33 -2.15
C LEU A 229 -14.45 5.73 -1.33
N ASN A 230 -14.41 5.87 0.01
CA ASN A 230 -15.51 5.41 0.86
C ASN A 230 -16.81 6.17 0.61
N GLU A 231 -16.75 7.48 0.34
CA GLU A 231 -17.94 8.27 0.02
C GLU A 231 -18.51 7.89 -1.36
N LEU A 232 -17.67 7.60 -2.35
CA LEU A 232 -18.12 7.13 -3.67
C LEU A 232 -18.86 5.79 -3.57
N ILE A 233 -18.35 4.82 -2.81
CA ILE A 233 -19.04 3.54 -2.56
C ILE A 233 -20.43 3.76 -1.96
N LYS A 234 -20.52 4.63 -0.93
CA LYS A 234 -21.79 4.88 -0.25
C LYS A 234 -22.82 5.46 -1.22
N LYS A 235 -22.38 6.35 -2.11
CA LYS A 235 -23.24 6.91 -3.16
C LYS A 235 -23.66 5.87 -4.19
N ALA A 236 -22.74 4.98 -4.58
CA ALA A 236 -23.02 3.84 -5.46
C ALA A 236 -23.90 2.77 -4.79
N SER A 237 -24.22 2.89 -3.50
CA SER A 237 -24.99 1.87 -2.75
C SER A 237 -24.36 0.46 -2.78
N LEU A 238 -23.05 0.39 -3.01
CA LEU A 238 -22.26 -0.84 -2.98
C LEU A 238 -22.02 -1.28 -1.53
N THR A 239 -22.18 -2.58 -1.25
CA THR A 239 -21.99 -3.14 0.09
C THR A 239 -20.52 -3.42 0.43
N MET A 240 -19.65 -3.37 -0.57
CA MET A 240 -18.23 -3.67 -0.42
C MET A 240 -17.39 -2.47 0.03
N ARG A 241 -16.24 -2.74 0.65
CA ARG A 241 -15.26 -1.69 0.98
C ARG A 241 -14.22 -1.61 -0.12
N ILE A 242 -14.02 -0.42 -0.68
CA ILE A 242 -12.96 -0.10 -1.64
C ILE A 242 -11.84 0.61 -0.90
N SER A 243 -10.63 0.38 -1.38
CA SER A 243 -9.46 1.11 -0.95
C SER A 243 -8.53 1.29 -2.14
N PRO A 244 -7.51 2.16 -2.06
CA PRO A 244 -6.52 2.30 -3.13
C PRO A 244 -5.87 0.98 -3.55
N HIS A 245 -5.69 0.06 -2.60
CA HIS A 245 -5.13 -1.26 -2.88
C HIS A 245 -6.09 -2.15 -3.66
N ILE A 246 -7.41 -1.99 -3.48
CA ILE A 246 -8.43 -2.73 -4.22
C ILE A 246 -8.48 -2.21 -5.65
N LEU A 247 -8.56 -0.89 -5.87
CA LEU A 247 -8.53 -0.33 -7.24
C LEU A 247 -7.29 -0.76 -8.03
N ARG A 248 -6.12 -0.71 -7.39
CA ARG A 248 -4.87 -1.18 -7.99
C ARG A 248 -4.89 -2.69 -8.28
N HIS A 249 -5.55 -3.46 -7.42
CA HIS A 249 -5.73 -4.90 -7.64
C HIS A 249 -6.69 -5.16 -8.78
N THR A 250 -7.82 -4.46 -8.85
CA THR A 250 -8.75 -4.48 -9.97
C THR A 250 -8.07 -4.14 -11.29
N PHE A 251 -7.31 -3.04 -11.36
CA PHE A 251 -6.53 -2.69 -12.55
C PHE A 251 -5.63 -3.84 -13.01
N ALA A 252 -4.85 -4.41 -12.07
CA ALA A 252 -3.92 -5.49 -12.39
C ALA A 252 -4.66 -6.75 -12.89
N THR A 253 -5.76 -7.12 -12.23
CA THR A 253 -6.59 -8.28 -12.59
C THR A 253 -7.24 -8.06 -13.95
N HIS A 254 -7.85 -6.90 -14.21
CA HIS A 254 -8.51 -6.59 -15.48
C HIS A 254 -7.52 -6.54 -16.65
N MET A 255 -6.37 -5.88 -16.48
CA MET A 255 -5.31 -5.89 -17.51
C MET A 255 -4.87 -7.31 -17.85
N LEU A 256 -4.70 -8.14 -16.82
CA LEU A 256 -4.38 -9.54 -16.98
C LEU A 256 -5.52 -10.28 -17.70
N ASP A 257 -6.77 -10.14 -17.28
CA ASP A 257 -7.93 -10.79 -17.88
C ASP A 257 -8.13 -10.42 -19.36
N GLU A 258 -7.87 -9.16 -19.72
CA GLU A 258 -7.87 -8.64 -21.11
C GLU A 258 -6.61 -9.04 -21.91
N GLY A 259 -5.75 -9.89 -21.35
CA GLY A 259 -4.66 -10.54 -22.08
C GLY A 259 -3.31 -9.83 -22.00
N ALA A 260 -3.15 -8.79 -21.19
CA ALA A 260 -1.83 -8.22 -20.93
C ALA A 260 -0.90 -9.26 -20.30
N ASP A 261 0.38 -9.20 -20.67
CA ASP A 261 1.39 -10.07 -20.08
C ASP A 261 1.79 -9.58 -18.67
N LEU A 262 2.24 -10.53 -17.84
CA LEU A 262 2.56 -10.26 -16.44
C LEU A 262 3.69 -9.25 -16.26
N ARG A 263 4.63 -9.18 -17.21
CA ARG A 263 5.78 -8.28 -17.14
C ARG A 263 5.37 -6.84 -17.42
N THR A 264 4.52 -6.61 -18.41
CA THR A 264 3.92 -5.29 -18.68
C THR A 264 3.14 -4.78 -17.46
N VAL A 265 2.28 -5.61 -16.88
CA VAL A 265 1.53 -5.23 -15.65
C VAL A 265 2.47 -4.96 -14.48
N GLN A 266 3.54 -5.75 -14.33
CA GLN A 266 4.56 -5.52 -13.30
C GLN A 266 5.26 -4.16 -13.45
N GLU A 267 5.64 -3.79 -14.67
CA GLU A 267 6.35 -2.55 -14.99
C GLU A 267 5.45 -1.33 -14.71
N LEU A 268 4.20 -1.35 -15.17
CA LEU A 268 3.21 -0.29 -14.90
C LEU A 268 2.99 -0.06 -13.40
N LEU A 269 2.87 -1.16 -12.64
CA LEU A 269 2.72 -1.11 -11.20
C LEU A 269 4.04 -0.75 -10.48
N GLY A 270 5.20 -0.92 -11.13
CA GLY A 270 6.50 -0.69 -10.51
C GLY A 270 6.73 -1.62 -9.31
N HIS A 271 6.51 -2.93 -9.48
CA HIS A 271 6.90 -3.93 -8.49
C HIS A 271 8.35 -4.39 -8.71
N GLU A 272 9.18 -4.29 -7.67
CA GLU A 272 10.57 -4.77 -7.73
C GLU A 272 10.69 -6.29 -7.75
N ASN A 273 9.68 -7.01 -7.26
CA ASN A 273 9.69 -8.47 -7.21
C ASN A 273 8.43 -9.05 -7.86
N LEU A 274 8.64 -9.99 -8.78
CA LEU A 274 7.60 -10.67 -9.55
C LEU A 274 6.60 -11.39 -8.66
N SER A 275 7.01 -11.84 -7.46
CA SER A 275 6.11 -12.43 -6.45
C SER A 275 5.02 -11.49 -5.96
N THR A 276 5.24 -10.17 -6.01
CA THR A 276 4.19 -9.18 -5.70
C THR A 276 3.16 -9.13 -6.83
N THR A 277 3.59 -9.28 -8.08
CA THR A 277 2.71 -9.34 -9.25
C THR A 277 1.97 -10.69 -9.36
N GLN A 278 2.56 -11.77 -8.84
CA GLN A 278 1.92 -13.09 -8.75
C GLN A 278 0.72 -13.13 -7.78
N ILE A 279 0.57 -12.17 -6.88
CA ILE A 279 -0.66 -12.07 -6.05
C ILE A 279 -1.89 -11.78 -6.93
N TYR A 280 -1.68 -11.19 -8.12
CA TYR A 280 -2.73 -10.86 -9.10
C TYR A 280 -2.94 -11.99 -10.13
N THR A 281 -2.13 -13.06 -10.10
CA THR A 281 -2.30 -14.22 -10.99
C THR A 281 -3.25 -15.26 -10.41
N HIS A 282 -4.15 -14.89 -9.50
CA HIS A 282 -5.39 -15.64 -9.35
C HIS A 282 -6.22 -15.38 -10.61
N VAL A 283 -5.79 -16.03 -11.69
CA VAL A 283 -6.38 -15.92 -13.01
C VAL A 283 -7.85 -16.29 -12.87
N SER A 284 -8.74 -15.46 -13.40
CA SER A 284 -10.16 -15.81 -13.52
C SER A 284 -10.28 -17.20 -14.14
N LYS A 285 -11.26 -18.00 -13.70
CA LYS A 285 -11.45 -19.36 -14.25
C LYS A 285 -11.71 -19.30 -15.74
N GLU A 286 -12.35 -18.22 -16.22
CA GLU A 286 -12.57 -17.92 -17.62
C GLU A 286 -11.25 -17.78 -18.39
N ARG A 287 -10.27 -17.01 -17.89
CA ARG A 287 -8.98 -16.85 -18.58
C ARG A 287 -8.11 -18.10 -18.52
N LEU A 288 -8.10 -18.84 -17.41
CA LEU A 288 -7.40 -20.13 -17.33
C LEU A 288 -7.89 -21.09 -18.43
N ARG A 289 -9.19 -21.09 -18.68
CA ARG A 289 -9.82 -21.83 -19.78
C ARG A 289 -9.47 -21.24 -21.15
N SER A 290 -9.52 -19.92 -21.33
CA SER A 290 -9.24 -19.29 -22.64
C SER A 290 -7.79 -19.45 -23.07
N VAL A 291 -6.82 -19.29 -22.16
CA VAL A 291 -5.39 -19.50 -22.42
C VAL A 291 -5.11 -20.96 -22.75
N TYR A 292 -5.73 -21.90 -22.03
CA TYR A 292 -5.65 -23.34 -22.36
C TYR A 292 -6.18 -23.59 -23.78
N MET A 293 -7.39 -23.13 -24.10
CA MET A 293 -7.98 -23.29 -25.43
C MET A 293 -7.15 -22.67 -26.56
N LYS A 294 -6.45 -21.55 -26.29
CA LYS A 294 -5.72 -20.78 -27.31
C LYS A 294 -4.28 -21.26 -27.54
N HIS A 295 -3.64 -21.87 -26.53
CA HIS A 295 -2.22 -22.20 -26.57
C HIS A 295 -1.90 -23.68 -26.35
N HIS A 296 -2.84 -24.48 -25.85
CA HIS A 296 -2.61 -25.91 -25.73
C HIS A 296 -2.85 -26.57 -27.10
N PRO A 297 -1.85 -27.22 -27.72
CA PRO A 297 -1.91 -27.70 -29.11
C PRO A 297 -2.92 -28.83 -29.35
N ARG A 298 -3.68 -29.24 -28.32
CA ARG A 298 -4.69 -30.29 -28.34
C ARG A 298 -5.93 -29.94 -27.50
N ALA A 299 -6.14 -28.66 -27.18
CA ALA A 299 -7.36 -28.22 -26.51
C ALA A 299 -8.55 -28.20 -27.48
#